data_AF-A0AAW8VC54-F1
#
_entry.id   AF-A0AAW8VC54-F1
#
_cell.length_a   1.000
_cell.length_b   1.000
_cell.length_c   1.000
_cell.angle_alpha   90.00
_cell.angle_beta   90.00
_cell.angle_gamma   90.00
#
_symmetry.space_group_name_H-M   'P 1'
#
loop_
_entity.id
_entity.type
_entity.pdbx_description
1 polymer ?
#
loop_
_entity_poly.entity_id
_entity_poly.type
_entity_poly.pdbx_seq_one_letter_code
_entity_poly.pdbx_strand_id
1 'polypeptide(L)'
;MKKNLKKLCLLGSLLVGFSGVYAQSFTWISSTDNDVWKEAKTKLQISSRNTPVLSVNGTENIQTFKKWGTCFNELGWDALNMLPMEQQNTVLDNLFSPDGDLRFSMGRIPMNANDYARDWYSCDEVPGDFQLKYFNVNRDKTTLIPYVRRAKQVNPDMTFWSSPWSPPSWMKVNHYYSVRSNSKVNKLPAEAEITLYEGTDDVDKKFYPKQVAVNDYFIQDPRYLQTYADFFCKFVSAYQEEGVVISRVMFQNEPWAYSIYPACAWTPEGIIRFNVEYLAPTIKKQHPGVQVYLGTLNTNRIELVDKVLSDPRMKDAVEGVGFQWWGGQVLPEIRKKYPNYKYMQTENECGSGTFDWKAAEHTFNLINHYLGNGCEEYTFWNAILCDEGTSGWGWKQNALIRVDSKTGAATYTPEYYAVKHFSNKVVSGTKVLQYKEKGEDNLPVIVFLTPENKYLVVAGNFNDEPKNLTIQLGSKYLDVTLQAHSFNTFSMK
;
A
#
# COMPACT_ATOMS: atom_id res chain seq x y z
N MET A 1 -41.22 -36.26 77.59
CA MET A 1 -40.46 -36.07 76.32
C MET A 1 -39.18 -35.29 76.61
N LYS A 2 -38.13 -35.54 75.83
CA LYS A 2 -36.70 -35.31 76.10
C LYS A 2 -36.25 -33.83 76.08
N LYS A 3 -35.39 -33.48 77.05
CA LYS A 3 -34.08 -32.77 77.01
C LYS A 3 -33.82 -31.56 76.05
N ASN A 4 -33.25 -30.52 76.69
CA ASN A 4 -31.98 -29.80 76.41
C ASN A 4 -31.96 -28.42 75.72
N LEU A 5 -31.29 -27.51 76.45
CA LEU A 5 -30.56 -26.27 76.09
C LEU A 5 -30.02 -26.16 74.65
N LYS A 6 -29.92 -24.92 74.15
CA LYS A 6 -28.68 -24.40 73.53
C LYS A 6 -28.64 -22.85 73.44
N LYS A 7 -27.50 -22.30 73.88
CA LYS A 7 -26.97 -20.96 73.59
C LYS A 7 -26.79 -20.76 72.08
N LEU A 8 -26.98 -19.54 71.58
CA LEU A 8 -26.49 -19.12 70.27
C LEU A 8 -25.74 -17.79 70.38
N CYS A 9 -24.41 -17.85 70.29
CA CYS A 9 -23.56 -16.72 69.93
C CYS A 9 -23.69 -16.51 68.42
N LEU A 10 -24.04 -15.30 67.96
CA LEU A 10 -23.77 -14.89 66.58
C LEU A 10 -22.43 -14.15 66.54
N LEU A 11 -21.39 -14.82 66.02
CA LEU A 11 -20.21 -14.16 65.47
C LEU A 11 -20.48 -13.85 64.00
N GLY A 12 -20.19 -12.61 63.61
CA GLY A 12 -20.25 -12.17 62.23
C GLY A 12 -19.17 -12.81 61.36
N SER A 13 -19.49 -12.97 60.08
CA SER A 13 -18.53 -13.30 59.02
C SER A 13 -18.67 -12.24 57.92
N LEU A 14 -17.68 -11.34 57.85
CA LEU A 14 -17.43 -10.47 56.72
C LEU A 14 -17.18 -11.34 55.47
N LEU A 15 -18.06 -11.23 54.48
CA LEU A 15 -17.79 -11.70 53.12
C LEU A 15 -16.89 -10.69 52.43
N VAL A 16 -15.59 -10.95 52.41
CA VAL A 16 -14.65 -10.27 51.51
C VAL A 16 -14.88 -10.85 50.11
N GLY A 17 -15.58 -10.10 49.27
CA GLY A 17 -15.70 -10.40 47.85
C GLY A 17 -14.34 -10.27 47.18
N PHE A 18 -13.71 -11.39 46.85
CA PHE A 18 -12.61 -11.42 45.89
C PHE A 18 -13.20 -11.14 44.50
N SER A 19 -13.16 -9.87 44.08
CA SER A 19 -13.25 -9.53 42.66
C SER A 19 -11.99 -10.06 41.98
N GLY A 20 -12.09 -11.22 41.33
CA GLY A 20 -11.05 -11.74 40.46
C GLY A 20 -10.79 -10.74 39.34
N VAL A 21 -9.72 -9.96 39.46
CA VAL A 21 -9.19 -9.16 38.36
C VAL A 21 -8.67 -10.16 37.32
N TYR A 22 -9.49 -10.47 36.32
CA TYR A 22 -9.02 -11.25 35.18
C TYR A 22 -7.86 -10.49 34.55
N ALA A 23 -6.64 -11.03 34.69
CA ALA A 23 -5.47 -10.51 33.99
C ALA A 23 -5.76 -10.58 32.49
N GLN A 24 -5.85 -9.42 31.82
CA GLN A 24 -6.01 -9.33 30.37
C GLN A 24 -4.85 -10.08 29.71
N SER A 25 -5.16 -11.25 29.12
CA SER A 25 -4.18 -12.05 28.39
C SER A 25 -4.04 -11.52 26.97
N PHE A 26 -2.79 -11.40 26.51
CA PHE A 26 -2.49 -11.11 25.12
C PHE A 26 -2.11 -12.41 24.40
N THR A 27 -2.63 -12.57 23.19
CA THR A 27 -2.07 -13.50 22.22
C THR A 27 -0.84 -12.84 21.60
N TRP A 28 0.30 -13.52 21.66
CA TRP A 28 1.56 -13.11 21.04
C TRP A 28 1.82 -14.01 19.84
N ILE A 29 1.87 -13.42 18.65
CA ILE A 29 2.29 -14.08 17.42
C ILE A 29 3.70 -13.60 17.10
N SER A 30 4.64 -14.52 16.87
CA SER A 30 6.01 -14.20 16.47
C SER A 30 6.43 -14.94 15.19
N SER A 31 7.26 -14.30 14.36
CA SER A 31 7.90 -14.94 13.21
C SER A 31 9.39 -14.63 13.17
N THR A 32 10.20 -15.62 12.80
CA THR A 32 11.60 -15.51 12.36
C THR A 32 11.76 -16.28 11.04
N ASP A 33 12.91 -16.15 10.37
CA ASP A 33 13.17 -16.71 9.03
C ASP A 33 12.82 -18.21 8.90
N ASN A 34 13.06 -19.00 9.94
CA ASN A 34 12.79 -20.44 9.93
C ASN A 34 11.58 -20.87 10.79
N ASP A 35 10.93 -19.94 11.48
CA ASP A 35 9.80 -20.25 12.37
C ASP A 35 8.76 -19.12 12.33
N VAL A 36 7.84 -19.22 11.38
CA VAL A 36 6.83 -18.20 11.10
C VAL A 36 5.51 -18.49 11.82
N TRP A 37 4.84 -17.41 12.23
CA TRP A 37 3.47 -17.43 12.75
C TRP A 37 3.24 -18.28 14.01
N LYS A 38 4.18 -18.23 14.96
CA LYS A 38 4.09 -18.95 16.23
C LYS A 38 3.25 -18.23 17.25
N GLU A 39 2.23 -18.92 17.76
CA GLU A 39 1.34 -18.39 18.79
C GLU A 39 1.80 -18.77 20.21
N ALA A 40 1.87 -17.77 21.08
CA ALA A 40 2.08 -17.90 22.52
C ALA A 40 1.09 -17.00 23.29
N LYS A 41 1.11 -17.10 24.62
CA LYS A 41 0.35 -16.22 25.51
C LYS A 41 1.30 -15.39 26.35
N THR A 42 0.98 -14.10 26.50
CA THR A 42 1.64 -13.20 27.45
C THR A 42 0.62 -12.44 28.28
N LYS A 43 1.07 -11.77 29.35
CA LYS A 43 0.22 -10.99 30.27
C LYS A 43 0.82 -9.61 30.46
N LEU A 44 -0.05 -8.61 30.54
CA LEU A 44 0.37 -7.28 30.92
C LEU A 44 0.75 -7.23 32.41
N GLN A 45 1.80 -6.48 32.71
CA GLN A 45 2.32 -6.24 34.06
C GLN A 45 1.70 -4.97 34.67
N ILE A 46 1.57 -4.92 36.00
CA ILE A 46 1.06 -3.74 36.72
C ILE A 46 2.15 -2.66 36.85
N SER A 47 3.41 -3.06 36.83
CA SER A 47 4.57 -2.17 36.86
C SER A 47 5.68 -2.73 35.97
N SER A 48 6.56 -1.85 35.49
CA SER A 48 7.78 -2.20 34.78
C SER A 48 8.99 -1.54 35.43
N ARG A 49 10.15 -2.19 35.34
CA ARG A 49 11.45 -1.60 35.73
C ARG A 49 12.13 -0.87 34.58
N ASN A 50 11.63 -1.04 33.36
CA ASN A 50 12.19 -0.44 32.15
C ASN A 50 11.39 0.80 31.75
N THR A 51 12.05 1.75 31.09
CA THR A 51 11.37 2.89 30.48
C THR A 51 10.61 2.42 29.24
N PRO A 52 9.29 2.73 29.12
CA PRO A 52 8.54 2.37 27.94
C PRO A 52 9.03 3.12 26.71
N VAL A 53 9.15 2.42 25.58
CA VAL A 53 9.50 3.06 24.28
C VAL A 53 8.32 3.84 23.71
N LEU A 54 7.09 3.44 24.08
CA LEU A 54 5.83 4.12 23.76
C LEU A 54 4.88 4.02 24.96
N SER A 55 4.10 5.08 25.18
CA SER A 55 3.08 5.15 26.23
C SER A 55 1.79 5.70 25.64
N VAL A 56 0.74 4.87 25.65
CA VAL A 56 -0.60 5.24 25.15
C VAL A 56 -1.65 5.15 26.24
N ASN A 57 -2.65 6.02 26.18
CA ASN A 57 -3.82 5.97 27.06
C ASN A 57 -5.14 5.69 26.32
N GLY A 58 -5.10 5.61 24.98
CA GLY A 58 -6.24 5.30 24.13
C GLY A 58 -7.01 6.52 23.61
N THR A 59 -6.55 7.74 23.92
CA THR A 59 -7.14 8.99 23.41
C THR A 59 -6.42 9.52 22.19
N GLU A 60 -5.21 9.03 21.92
CA GLU A 60 -4.42 9.38 20.75
C GLU A 60 -5.09 8.87 19.47
N ASN A 61 -4.90 9.56 18.35
CA ASN A 61 -5.39 9.11 17.06
C ASN A 61 -4.59 9.79 15.94
N ILE A 62 -3.58 9.10 15.40
CA ILE A 62 -2.83 9.58 14.24
C ILE A 62 -3.71 9.50 13.00
N GLN A 63 -4.26 8.33 12.70
CA GLN A 63 -5.36 8.15 11.74
C GLN A 63 -6.16 6.87 12.03
N THR A 64 -7.27 6.71 11.32
CA THR A 64 -8.06 5.47 11.30
C THR A 64 -7.79 4.71 10.00
N PHE A 65 -7.30 3.48 10.13
CA PHE A 65 -7.02 2.60 9.01
C PHE A 65 -8.31 2.17 8.30
N LYS A 66 -8.24 2.07 6.97
CA LYS A 66 -9.38 1.78 6.11
C LYS A 66 -9.23 0.45 5.37
N LYS A 67 -8.20 0.30 4.54
CA LYS A 67 -8.09 -0.84 3.62
C LYS A 67 -6.66 -1.22 3.28
N TRP A 68 -6.45 -2.53 3.19
CA TRP A 68 -5.29 -3.14 2.53
C TRP A 68 -5.65 -3.45 1.08
N GLY A 69 -4.67 -3.34 0.20
CA GLY A 69 -4.83 -3.70 -1.20
C GLY A 69 -3.60 -4.23 -1.89
N THR A 70 -3.79 -4.68 -3.12
CA THR A 70 -2.71 -5.12 -4.01
C THR A 70 -3.00 -4.77 -5.48
N CYS A 71 -2.00 -4.88 -6.36
CA CYS A 71 -2.19 -4.67 -7.80
C CYS A 71 -2.60 -5.94 -8.53
N PHE A 72 -3.46 -5.76 -9.54
CA PHE A 72 -3.79 -6.76 -10.54
C PHE A 72 -3.04 -6.41 -11.83
N ASN A 73 -1.96 -7.15 -12.12
CA ASN A 73 -1.18 -7.01 -13.36
C ASN A 73 -1.12 -8.34 -14.15
N GLU A 74 -0.64 -8.28 -15.40
CA GLU A 74 -0.69 -9.44 -16.30
C GLU A 74 0.23 -10.57 -15.84
N LEU A 75 1.45 -10.25 -15.38
CA LEU A 75 2.40 -11.28 -14.94
C LEU A 75 1.98 -11.96 -13.62
N GLY A 76 1.28 -11.25 -12.74
CA GLY A 76 0.66 -11.85 -11.56
C GLY A 76 -0.48 -12.80 -11.92
N TRP A 77 -1.29 -12.44 -12.92
CA TRP A 77 -2.30 -13.35 -13.46
C TRP A 77 -1.67 -14.59 -14.10
N ASP A 78 -0.57 -14.43 -14.85
CA ASP A 78 0.16 -15.54 -15.44
C ASP A 78 0.72 -16.48 -14.36
N ALA A 79 1.36 -15.93 -13.32
CA ALA A 79 1.89 -16.70 -12.20
C ALA A 79 0.80 -17.48 -11.45
N LEU A 80 -0.36 -16.86 -11.19
CA LEU A 80 -1.50 -17.54 -10.56
C LEU A 80 -1.98 -18.73 -11.40
N ASN A 81 -2.07 -18.57 -12.72
CA ASN A 81 -2.55 -19.63 -13.62
C ASN A 81 -1.56 -20.79 -13.82
N MET A 82 -0.31 -20.66 -13.37
CA MET A 82 0.63 -21.79 -13.34
C MET A 82 0.31 -22.79 -12.22
N LEU A 83 -0.46 -22.38 -11.21
CA LEU A 83 -0.81 -23.22 -10.07
C LEU A 83 -1.98 -24.17 -10.40
N PRO A 84 -2.03 -25.37 -9.79
CA PRO A 84 -3.25 -26.18 -9.77
C PRO A 84 -4.44 -25.41 -9.19
N MET A 85 -5.66 -25.70 -9.68
CA MET A 85 -6.88 -24.95 -9.31
C MET A 85 -7.12 -24.86 -7.79
N GLU A 86 -6.84 -25.92 -7.03
CA GLU A 86 -6.97 -25.91 -5.56
C GLU A 86 -5.99 -24.93 -4.90
N GLN A 87 -4.75 -24.86 -5.40
CA GLN A 87 -3.76 -23.90 -4.93
C GLN A 87 -4.13 -22.47 -5.34
N GLN A 88 -4.68 -22.26 -6.54
CA GLN A 88 -5.21 -20.95 -6.93
C GLN A 88 -6.28 -20.46 -5.96
N ASN A 89 -7.25 -21.32 -5.62
CA ASN A 89 -8.31 -20.98 -4.67
C ASN A 89 -7.73 -20.64 -3.30
N THR A 90 -6.77 -21.42 -2.81
CA THR A 90 -6.10 -21.19 -1.51
C THR A 90 -5.37 -19.84 -1.49
N VAL A 91 -4.65 -19.52 -2.57
CA VAL A 91 -3.97 -18.22 -2.72
C VAL A 91 -4.97 -17.07 -2.70
N LEU A 92 -6.06 -17.17 -3.46
CA LEU A 92 -7.08 -16.13 -3.51
C LEU A 92 -7.79 -15.95 -2.17
N ASP A 93 -8.11 -17.04 -1.47
CA ASP A 93 -8.70 -17.01 -0.13
C ASP A 93 -7.77 -16.30 0.86
N ASN A 94 -6.50 -16.69 0.88
CA ASN A 94 -5.50 -16.09 1.76
C ASN A 94 -5.27 -14.61 1.49
N LEU A 95 -5.27 -14.19 0.22
CA LEU A 95 -5.09 -12.80 -0.16
C LEU A 95 -6.33 -11.94 0.12
N PHE A 96 -7.53 -12.40 -0.27
CA PHE A 96 -8.69 -11.52 -0.44
C PHE A 96 -9.86 -11.80 0.52
N SER A 97 -9.97 -13.01 1.08
CA SER A 97 -11.09 -13.33 1.98
C SER A 97 -11.09 -12.42 3.20
N PRO A 98 -12.27 -11.94 3.67
CA PRO A 98 -12.38 -11.23 4.95
C PRO A 98 -11.82 -12.02 6.14
N ASP A 99 -11.86 -13.35 6.06
CA ASP A 99 -11.31 -14.28 7.06
C ASP A 99 -9.92 -14.81 6.69
N GLY A 100 -9.41 -14.44 5.52
CA GLY A 100 -8.10 -14.81 5.02
C GLY A 100 -6.96 -14.19 5.83
N ASP A 101 -5.75 -14.54 5.41
CA ASP A 101 -4.52 -14.11 6.04
C ASP A 101 -4.28 -12.60 5.89
N LEU A 102 -4.37 -12.09 4.66
CA LEU A 102 -4.00 -10.71 4.31
C LEU A 102 -5.20 -9.76 4.12
N ARG A 103 -6.40 -10.30 3.90
CA ARG A 103 -7.67 -9.55 3.92
C ARG A 103 -7.68 -8.32 3.01
N PHE A 104 -7.04 -8.43 1.84
CA PHE A 104 -7.03 -7.36 0.84
C PHE A 104 -8.46 -7.12 0.34
N SER A 105 -8.93 -5.89 0.51
CA SER A 105 -10.28 -5.44 0.14
C SER A 105 -10.26 -4.26 -0.84
N MET A 106 -9.06 -3.91 -1.31
CA MET A 106 -8.83 -2.88 -2.32
C MET A 106 -7.93 -3.42 -3.42
N GLY A 107 -8.27 -3.19 -4.68
CA GLY A 107 -7.42 -3.53 -5.83
C GLY A 107 -6.91 -2.30 -6.57
N ARG A 108 -5.64 -2.31 -6.96
CA ARG A 108 -5.11 -1.36 -7.95
C ARG A 108 -5.23 -1.96 -9.34
N ILE A 109 -5.85 -1.23 -10.26
CA ILE A 109 -5.94 -1.58 -11.68
C ILE A 109 -5.09 -0.61 -12.49
N PRO A 110 -3.98 -1.08 -13.08
CA PRO A 110 -3.23 -0.31 -14.05
C PRO A 110 -4.10 0.05 -15.25
N MET A 111 -4.11 1.34 -15.58
CA MET A 111 -4.62 1.79 -16.86
C MET A 111 -3.48 1.71 -17.88
N ASN A 112 -3.66 0.93 -18.95
CA ASN A 112 -2.63 0.63 -19.95
C ASN A 112 -1.47 -0.23 -19.39
N ALA A 113 -0.44 -0.45 -20.21
CA ALA A 113 0.74 -1.21 -19.82
C ALA A 113 1.46 -0.58 -18.61
N ASN A 114 1.76 -1.41 -17.62
CA ASN A 114 2.71 -1.17 -16.55
C ASN A 114 3.97 -2.02 -16.76
N ASP A 115 4.96 -1.90 -15.88
CA ASP A 115 6.20 -2.67 -15.88
C ASP A 115 6.02 -4.20 -15.68
N TYR A 116 4.86 -4.66 -15.21
CA TYR A 116 4.46 -6.07 -15.14
C TYR A 116 3.33 -6.42 -16.13
N ALA A 117 3.22 -5.67 -17.22
CA ALA A 117 2.51 -6.10 -18.42
C ALA A 117 3.40 -7.01 -19.29
N ARG A 118 2.79 -7.78 -20.19
CA ARG A 118 3.50 -8.69 -21.12
C ARG A 118 4.21 -7.94 -22.25
N ASP A 119 3.68 -6.79 -22.65
CA ASP A 119 4.21 -5.91 -23.68
C ASP A 119 3.64 -4.47 -23.55
N TRP A 120 4.02 -3.60 -24.48
CA TRP A 120 3.53 -2.23 -24.58
C TRP A 120 2.11 -2.19 -25.14
N TYR A 121 1.16 -1.56 -24.44
CA TYR A 121 -0.19 -1.34 -24.92
C TYR A 121 -0.89 -0.18 -24.21
N SER A 122 -1.94 0.32 -24.82
CA SER A 122 -2.91 1.27 -24.26
C SER A 122 -4.31 0.92 -24.74
N CYS A 123 -5.33 1.34 -24.01
CA CYS A 123 -6.74 1.14 -24.39
C CYS A 123 -7.13 1.91 -25.67
N ASP A 124 -6.34 2.89 -26.09
CA ASP A 124 -6.50 3.59 -27.38
C ASP A 124 -5.14 3.99 -27.96
N GLU A 125 -4.73 3.38 -29.08
CA GLU A 125 -3.47 3.70 -29.77
C GLU A 125 -3.70 4.25 -31.19
N VAL A 126 -4.90 4.72 -31.53
CA VAL A 126 -5.15 5.32 -32.84
C VAL A 126 -4.79 6.81 -32.82
N PRO A 127 -3.74 7.26 -33.54
CA PRO A 127 -3.30 8.65 -33.48
C PRO A 127 -4.40 9.63 -33.90
N GLY A 128 -4.66 10.62 -33.05
CA GLY A 128 -5.66 11.65 -33.32
C GLY A 128 -7.11 11.24 -33.04
N ASP A 129 -7.35 10.11 -32.36
CA ASP A 129 -8.69 9.71 -31.94
C ASP A 129 -9.19 10.52 -30.73
N PHE A 130 -9.35 11.83 -30.92
CA PHE A 130 -9.90 12.74 -29.90
C PHE A 130 -11.35 12.43 -29.51
N GLN A 131 -12.03 11.55 -30.26
CA GLN A 131 -13.39 11.09 -29.96
C GLN A 131 -13.39 9.74 -29.22
N LEU A 132 -12.21 9.13 -29.03
CA LEU A 132 -12.01 7.83 -28.38
C LEU A 132 -12.91 6.74 -28.99
N LYS A 133 -13.09 6.75 -30.32
CA LYS A 133 -13.90 5.76 -31.06
C LYS A 133 -13.30 4.36 -31.02
N TYR A 134 -11.98 4.27 -30.92
CA TYR A 134 -11.24 3.00 -30.91
C TYR A 134 -10.88 2.54 -29.50
N PHE A 135 -11.16 3.37 -28.48
CA PHE A 135 -11.00 3.01 -27.07
C PHE A 135 -11.69 1.68 -26.74
N ASN A 136 -10.95 0.75 -26.13
CA ASN A 136 -11.51 -0.49 -25.59
C ASN A 136 -10.60 -1.11 -24.50
N VAL A 137 -11.20 -1.95 -23.66
CA VAL A 137 -10.50 -2.75 -22.63
C VAL A 137 -10.41 -4.23 -22.99
N ASN A 138 -10.42 -4.57 -24.29
CA ASN A 138 -10.52 -5.96 -24.74
C ASN A 138 -9.35 -6.82 -24.27
N ARG A 139 -8.15 -6.22 -24.16
CA ARG A 139 -6.98 -6.90 -23.59
C ARG A 139 -7.22 -7.29 -22.14
N ASP A 140 -7.67 -6.34 -21.32
CA ASP A 140 -7.95 -6.55 -19.89
C ASP A 140 -9.01 -7.64 -19.68
N LYS A 141 -9.96 -7.80 -20.62
CA LYS A 141 -10.95 -8.89 -20.61
C LYS A 141 -10.32 -10.29 -20.70
N THR A 142 -9.07 -10.39 -21.15
CA THR A 142 -8.32 -11.66 -21.22
C THR A 142 -7.39 -11.89 -20.03
N THR A 143 -7.17 -10.87 -19.18
CA THR A 143 -6.19 -10.92 -18.09
C THR A 143 -6.73 -10.32 -16.79
N LEU A 144 -6.74 -9.00 -16.66
CA LEU A 144 -7.02 -8.29 -15.42
C LEU A 144 -8.46 -8.50 -14.96
N ILE A 145 -9.44 -8.46 -15.86
CA ILE A 145 -10.86 -8.65 -15.51
C ILE A 145 -11.12 -10.08 -15.01
N PRO A 146 -10.66 -11.15 -15.68
CA PRO A 146 -10.70 -12.50 -15.11
C PRO A 146 -10.03 -12.59 -13.73
N TYR A 147 -8.88 -11.97 -13.54
CA TYR A 147 -8.18 -11.96 -12.25
C TYR A 147 -9.02 -11.28 -11.16
N VAL A 148 -9.55 -10.09 -11.45
CA VAL A 148 -10.46 -9.35 -10.55
C VAL A 148 -11.71 -10.17 -10.23
N ARG A 149 -12.32 -10.83 -11.23
CA ARG A 149 -13.49 -11.69 -11.01
C ARG A 149 -13.20 -12.82 -10.05
N ARG A 150 -12.03 -13.46 -10.16
CA ARG A 150 -11.60 -14.54 -9.25
C ARG A 150 -11.41 -14.01 -7.82
N ALA A 151 -10.82 -12.84 -7.64
CA ALA A 151 -10.74 -12.21 -6.32
C ALA A 151 -12.11 -11.84 -5.75
N LYS A 152 -13.02 -11.30 -6.59
CA LYS A 152 -14.38 -10.93 -6.19
C LYS A 152 -15.29 -12.12 -5.85
N GLN A 153 -15.00 -13.32 -6.34
CA GLN A 153 -15.70 -14.54 -5.92
C GLN A 153 -15.47 -14.82 -4.42
N VAL A 154 -14.28 -14.46 -3.91
CA VAL A 154 -13.89 -14.61 -2.51
C VAL A 154 -14.31 -13.40 -1.68
N ASN A 155 -14.22 -12.19 -2.27
CA ASN A 155 -14.56 -10.94 -1.61
C ASN A 155 -15.39 -10.02 -2.53
N PRO A 156 -16.73 -10.13 -2.52
CA PRO A 156 -17.60 -9.37 -3.41
C PRO A 156 -17.53 -7.84 -3.22
N ASP A 157 -17.16 -7.39 -2.02
CA ASP A 157 -17.17 -5.97 -1.59
C ASP A 157 -15.87 -5.22 -1.92
N MET A 158 -14.94 -5.86 -2.66
CA MET A 158 -13.72 -5.20 -3.09
C MET A 158 -13.99 -3.94 -3.91
N THR A 159 -13.26 -2.88 -3.58
CA THR A 159 -13.24 -1.62 -4.35
C THR A 159 -11.92 -1.46 -5.08
N PHE A 160 -11.92 -0.74 -6.20
CA PHE A 160 -10.74 -0.61 -7.03
C PHE A 160 -10.34 0.86 -7.20
N TRP A 161 -9.06 1.10 -7.41
CA TRP A 161 -8.55 2.39 -7.85
C TRP A 161 -7.62 2.20 -9.04
N SER A 162 -7.49 3.25 -9.86
CA SER A 162 -6.69 3.16 -11.09
C SER A 162 -5.71 4.32 -11.24
N SER A 163 -4.55 4.01 -11.80
CA SER A 163 -3.58 4.99 -12.28
C SER A 163 -2.88 4.45 -13.53
N PRO A 164 -2.61 5.30 -14.54
CA PRO A 164 -1.85 4.92 -15.73
C PRO A 164 -0.34 5.06 -15.51
N TRP A 165 0.46 4.18 -16.11
CA TRP A 165 1.92 4.35 -16.19
C TRP A 165 2.29 5.25 -17.35
N SER A 166 1.57 5.10 -18.47
CA SER A 166 1.72 5.97 -19.60
C SER A 166 0.35 6.28 -20.19
N PRO A 167 0.11 7.52 -20.63
CA PRO A 167 -0.96 7.79 -21.59
C PRO A 167 -0.69 7.05 -22.91
N PRO A 168 -1.67 7.00 -23.83
CA PRO A 168 -1.43 6.59 -25.21
C PRO A 168 -0.19 7.25 -25.82
N SER A 169 0.56 6.51 -26.64
CA SER A 169 1.81 7.01 -27.23
C SER A 169 1.59 8.29 -28.04
N TRP A 170 0.47 8.38 -28.77
CA TRP A 170 0.12 9.54 -29.59
C TRP A 170 -0.26 10.79 -28.79
N MET A 171 -0.52 10.67 -27.47
CA MET A 171 -0.75 11.80 -26.57
C MET A 171 0.53 12.34 -25.93
N LYS A 172 1.69 11.74 -26.23
CA LYS A 172 2.99 12.16 -25.71
C LYS A 172 3.82 12.89 -26.75
N VAL A 173 4.61 13.87 -26.29
CA VAL A 173 5.55 14.64 -27.11
C VAL A 173 6.59 13.73 -27.77
N ASN A 174 7.05 12.70 -27.06
CA ASN A 174 8.05 11.76 -27.57
C ASN A 174 7.44 10.58 -28.36
N HIS A 175 6.11 10.54 -28.52
CA HIS A 175 5.39 9.48 -29.25
C HIS A 175 5.75 8.05 -28.82
N TYR A 176 6.05 7.84 -27.54
CA TYR A 176 6.54 6.56 -27.04
C TYR A 176 6.15 6.32 -25.58
N TYR A 177 6.00 5.07 -25.14
CA TYR A 177 5.55 4.73 -23.79
C TYR A 177 6.56 5.05 -22.68
N SER A 178 7.85 4.83 -22.91
CA SER A 178 8.88 5.18 -21.92
C SER A 178 9.23 6.67 -21.92
N VAL A 179 9.95 7.11 -20.89
CA VAL A 179 10.55 8.46 -20.84
C VAL A 179 12.00 8.40 -21.31
N ARG A 180 12.73 7.35 -20.94
CA ARG A 180 14.15 7.17 -21.28
C ARG A 180 14.39 6.10 -22.32
N SER A 181 15.40 6.35 -23.14
CA SER A 181 15.97 5.45 -24.13
C SER A 181 16.87 4.43 -23.45
N ASN A 182 16.75 3.18 -23.90
CA ASN A 182 17.74 2.16 -23.64
C ASN A 182 17.67 1.14 -24.76
N SER A 183 18.66 1.13 -25.65
CA SER A 183 18.67 0.25 -26.84
C SER A 183 18.63 -1.25 -26.54
N LYS A 184 18.87 -1.67 -25.29
CA LYS A 184 18.73 -3.07 -24.86
C LYS A 184 17.31 -3.43 -24.45
N VAL A 185 16.46 -2.44 -24.17
CA VAL A 185 15.13 -2.62 -23.54
C VAL A 185 14.01 -2.02 -24.37
N ASN A 186 14.24 -0.91 -25.06
CA ASN A 186 13.24 -0.20 -25.85
C ASN A 186 13.83 0.39 -27.15
N LYS A 187 12.95 0.94 -27.98
CA LYS A 187 13.29 1.51 -29.31
C LYS A 187 13.22 3.04 -29.34
N LEU A 188 13.17 3.69 -28.17
CA LEU A 188 13.16 5.15 -28.10
C LEU A 188 14.54 5.69 -28.53
N PRO A 189 14.65 6.61 -29.49
CA PRO A 189 15.93 7.23 -29.83
C PRO A 189 16.46 8.07 -28.65
N ALA A 190 17.79 8.15 -28.48
CA ALA A 190 18.40 8.89 -27.38
C ALA A 190 18.09 10.40 -27.46
N GLU A 191 17.90 10.92 -28.68
CA GLU A 191 17.56 12.31 -28.96
C GLU A 191 16.18 12.68 -28.40
N ALA A 192 15.30 11.70 -28.19
CA ALA A 192 14.00 11.93 -27.58
C ALA A 192 14.08 12.27 -26.08
N GLU A 193 15.25 12.15 -25.44
CA GLU A 193 15.49 12.64 -24.07
C GLU A 193 15.89 14.13 -24.02
N ILE A 194 16.30 14.74 -25.14
CA ILE A 194 16.76 16.15 -25.18
C ILE A 194 15.66 17.09 -24.69
N THR A 195 14.42 16.82 -25.11
CA THR A 195 13.24 17.60 -24.70
C THR A 195 12.90 17.45 -23.22
N LEU A 196 13.39 16.42 -22.53
CA LEU A 196 13.12 16.23 -21.09
C LEU A 196 13.71 17.34 -20.24
N TYR A 197 14.92 17.78 -20.61
CA TYR A 197 15.73 18.69 -19.81
C TYR A 197 16.03 20.03 -20.49
N GLU A 198 15.82 20.17 -21.81
CA GLU A 198 16.11 21.39 -22.58
C GLU A 198 17.51 21.99 -22.35
N GLY A 199 18.51 21.14 -22.14
CA GLY A 199 19.88 21.59 -21.87
C GLY A 199 20.14 22.11 -20.45
N THR A 200 19.21 21.88 -19.52
CA THR A 200 19.50 22.02 -18.09
C THR A 200 20.37 20.86 -17.61
N ASP A 201 21.42 21.17 -16.84
CA ASP A 201 22.37 20.17 -16.33
C ASP A 201 22.36 20.08 -14.79
N ASP A 202 21.29 20.57 -14.16
CA ASP A 202 21.18 20.55 -12.69
C ASP A 202 20.88 19.13 -12.19
N VAL A 203 21.92 18.50 -11.65
CA VAL A 203 21.88 17.13 -11.15
C VAL A 203 22.26 17.12 -9.68
N ASP A 204 21.31 16.75 -8.82
CA ASP A 204 21.55 16.51 -7.41
C ASP A 204 21.30 15.04 -7.07
N LYS A 205 22.38 14.33 -6.71
CA LYS A 205 22.35 12.90 -6.38
C LYS A 205 21.66 12.59 -5.05
N LYS A 206 21.41 13.60 -4.20
CA LYS A 206 20.66 13.45 -2.94
C LYS A 206 19.18 13.19 -3.20
N PHE A 207 18.68 13.64 -4.34
CA PHE A 207 17.27 13.62 -4.66
C PHE A 207 16.92 12.63 -5.77
N TYR A 208 15.67 12.18 -5.74
CA TYR A 208 15.04 11.46 -6.82
C TYR A 208 13.89 12.30 -7.41
N PRO A 209 13.83 12.52 -8.73
CA PRO A 209 14.88 12.21 -9.68
C PRO A 209 16.09 13.12 -9.46
N LYS A 210 17.26 12.66 -9.92
CA LYS A 210 18.52 13.41 -9.73
C LYS A 210 18.49 14.72 -10.50
N GLN A 211 17.93 14.68 -11.70
CA GLN A 211 17.65 15.80 -12.57
C GLN A 211 16.15 15.88 -12.75
N VAL A 212 15.56 17.06 -12.70
CA VAL A 212 14.10 17.24 -12.82
C VAL A 212 13.77 17.61 -14.27
N ALA A 213 12.75 16.97 -14.84
CA ALA A 213 12.23 17.34 -16.14
C ALA A 213 11.68 18.77 -16.11
N VAL A 214 12.01 19.55 -17.12
CA VAL A 214 11.49 20.92 -17.27
C VAL A 214 10.30 20.98 -18.22
N ASN A 215 9.99 19.87 -18.88
CA ASN A 215 8.86 19.71 -19.79
C ASN A 215 7.94 18.57 -19.39
N ASP A 216 6.65 18.77 -19.66
CA ASP A 216 5.66 17.71 -19.65
C ASP A 216 5.85 16.83 -20.89
N TYR A 217 5.89 15.51 -20.68
CA TYR A 217 5.87 14.57 -21.79
C TYR A 217 4.45 14.31 -22.29
N PHE A 218 3.42 14.60 -21.48
CA PHE A 218 2.06 14.69 -21.94
C PHE A 218 1.83 16.00 -22.70
N ILE A 219 1.22 15.93 -23.88
CA ILE A 219 0.95 17.10 -24.72
C ILE A 219 -0.05 18.05 -24.02
N GLN A 220 0.39 19.28 -23.72
CA GLN A 220 -0.37 20.27 -22.97
C GLN A 220 -1.42 21.07 -23.79
N ASP A 221 -1.71 20.65 -25.03
CA ASP A 221 -2.79 21.21 -25.85
C ASP A 221 -4.15 20.81 -25.23
N PRO A 222 -5.10 21.76 -25.07
CA PRO A 222 -6.40 21.50 -24.43
C PRO A 222 -7.18 20.31 -25.00
N ARG A 223 -7.04 20.02 -26.30
CA ARG A 223 -7.72 18.87 -26.93
C ARG A 223 -7.21 17.55 -26.38
N TYR A 224 -5.90 17.44 -26.15
CA TYR A 224 -5.29 16.24 -25.57
C TYR A 224 -5.64 16.11 -24.09
N LEU A 225 -5.52 17.20 -23.32
CA LEU A 225 -5.87 17.22 -21.90
C LEU A 225 -7.33 16.82 -21.66
N GLN A 226 -8.27 17.39 -22.43
CA GLN A 226 -9.68 17.03 -22.32
C GLN A 226 -9.92 15.58 -22.76
N THR A 227 -9.34 15.15 -23.89
CA THR A 227 -9.48 13.77 -24.36
C THR A 227 -8.96 12.77 -23.34
N TYR A 228 -7.86 13.08 -22.65
CA TYR A 228 -7.32 12.20 -21.61
C TYR A 228 -8.21 12.17 -20.37
N ALA A 229 -8.80 13.29 -19.95
CA ALA A 229 -9.82 13.27 -18.90
C ALA A 229 -11.05 12.43 -19.29
N ASP A 230 -11.48 12.49 -20.55
CA ASP A 230 -12.55 11.63 -21.09
C ASP A 230 -12.13 10.16 -21.18
N PHE A 231 -10.84 9.88 -21.45
CA PHE A 231 -10.26 8.54 -21.43
C PHE A 231 -10.38 7.90 -20.05
N PHE A 232 -10.09 8.64 -18.97
CA PHE A 232 -10.33 8.16 -17.61
C PHE A 232 -11.80 7.80 -17.37
N CYS A 233 -12.74 8.62 -17.85
CA CYS A 233 -14.17 8.34 -17.70
C CYS A 233 -14.60 7.11 -18.51
N LYS A 234 -14.10 6.94 -19.74
CA LYS A 234 -14.34 5.74 -20.54
C LYS A 234 -13.77 4.48 -19.88
N PHE A 235 -12.59 4.56 -19.28
CA PHE A 235 -11.99 3.45 -18.54
C PHE A 235 -12.82 3.06 -17.32
N VAL A 236 -13.24 4.05 -16.50
CA VAL A 236 -14.14 3.83 -15.37
C VAL A 236 -15.44 3.16 -15.83
N SER A 237 -16.08 3.68 -16.87
CA SER A 237 -17.32 3.13 -17.44
C SER A 237 -17.14 1.70 -17.91
N ALA A 238 -16.08 1.41 -18.68
CA ALA A 238 -15.82 0.10 -19.23
C ALA A 238 -15.58 -0.97 -18.15
N TYR A 239 -14.88 -0.63 -17.06
CA TYR A 239 -14.71 -1.54 -15.92
C TYR A 239 -16.01 -1.73 -15.12
N GLN A 240 -16.83 -0.67 -14.99
CA GLN A 240 -18.14 -0.77 -14.34
C GLN A 240 -19.09 -1.70 -15.11
N GLU A 241 -19.09 -1.66 -16.44
CA GLU A 241 -19.84 -2.60 -17.30
C GLU A 241 -19.44 -4.07 -17.06
N GLU A 242 -18.18 -4.31 -16.69
CA GLU A 242 -17.65 -5.64 -16.38
C GLU A 242 -17.87 -6.06 -14.90
N GLY A 243 -18.57 -5.22 -14.12
CA GLY A 243 -18.88 -5.44 -12.71
C GLY A 243 -17.76 -5.05 -11.74
N VAL A 244 -16.81 -4.22 -12.17
CA VAL A 244 -15.65 -3.77 -11.37
C VAL A 244 -15.82 -2.31 -10.97
N VAL A 245 -15.93 -2.05 -9.68
CA VAL A 245 -16.14 -0.70 -9.14
C VAL A 245 -14.81 0.01 -8.97
N ILE A 246 -14.43 0.84 -9.94
CA ILE A 246 -13.36 1.82 -9.78
C ILE A 246 -13.92 2.99 -8.98
N SER A 247 -13.56 3.09 -7.70
CA SER A 247 -14.00 4.15 -6.78
C SER A 247 -13.05 5.34 -6.72
N ARG A 248 -11.86 5.23 -7.32
CA ARG A 248 -10.84 6.27 -7.28
C ARG A 248 -9.92 6.23 -8.49
N VAL A 249 -9.49 7.39 -8.94
CA VAL A 249 -8.45 7.54 -9.96
C VAL A 249 -7.33 8.46 -9.49
N MET A 250 -6.13 8.22 -10.02
CA MET A 250 -4.98 9.11 -9.90
C MET A 250 -4.38 9.33 -11.29
N PHE A 251 -3.96 10.56 -11.57
CA PHE A 251 -3.65 11.01 -12.94
C PHE A 251 -2.46 10.28 -13.60
N GLN A 252 -1.48 9.83 -12.80
CA GLN A 252 -0.22 9.29 -13.30
C GLN A 252 0.48 8.46 -12.23
N ASN A 253 0.92 7.25 -12.56
CA ASN A 253 1.89 6.54 -11.75
C ASN A 253 3.25 7.24 -11.84
N GLU A 254 3.85 7.59 -10.71
CA GLU A 254 5.24 8.08 -10.63
C GLU A 254 5.58 9.20 -11.63
N PRO A 255 4.97 10.40 -11.52
CA PRO A 255 5.14 11.48 -12.49
C PRO A 255 6.59 11.98 -12.62
N TRP A 256 7.47 11.62 -11.67
CA TRP A 256 8.91 11.93 -11.71
C TRP A 256 9.80 10.70 -11.88
N ALA A 257 9.25 9.53 -12.22
CA ALA A 257 10.06 8.38 -12.66
C ALA A 257 10.31 8.44 -14.17
N TYR A 258 11.57 8.71 -14.54
CA TYR A 258 12.00 8.73 -15.94
C TYR A 258 12.50 7.34 -16.34
N SER A 259 11.57 6.40 -16.49
CA SER A 259 11.89 4.99 -16.69
C SER A 259 12.10 4.61 -18.15
N ILE A 260 12.70 3.43 -18.36
CA ILE A 260 12.91 2.77 -19.67
C ILE A 260 11.74 1.86 -20.07
N TYR A 261 10.72 1.79 -19.22
CA TYR A 261 9.46 1.06 -19.38
C TYR A 261 8.30 2.09 -19.35
N PRO A 262 7.00 1.73 -19.38
CA PRO A 262 5.91 2.71 -19.42
C PRO A 262 6.04 3.78 -18.31
N ALA A 263 6.05 5.04 -18.71
CA ALA A 263 6.12 6.21 -17.82
C ALA A 263 5.63 7.48 -18.54
N CYS A 264 5.37 8.55 -17.78
CA CYS A 264 5.18 9.88 -18.34
C CYS A 264 5.74 10.92 -17.35
N ALA A 265 6.64 11.78 -17.84
CA ALA A 265 7.17 12.88 -17.07
C ALA A 265 6.16 14.03 -17.02
N TRP A 266 5.96 14.60 -15.83
CA TRP A 266 5.12 15.78 -15.64
C TRP A 266 5.84 16.86 -14.82
N THR A 267 5.62 18.12 -15.21
CA THR A 267 6.03 19.30 -14.44
C THR A 267 4.99 19.60 -13.36
N PRO A 268 5.35 20.27 -12.24
CA PRO A 268 4.36 20.71 -11.26
C PRO A 268 3.20 21.51 -11.88
N GLU A 269 3.49 22.40 -12.83
CA GLU A 269 2.52 23.17 -13.60
C GLU A 269 1.56 22.29 -14.40
N GLY A 270 2.07 21.31 -15.13
CA GLY A 270 1.26 20.36 -15.90
C GLY A 270 0.38 19.49 -15.00
N ILE A 271 0.90 19.05 -13.85
CA ILE A 271 0.14 18.29 -12.83
C ILE A 271 -1.03 19.14 -12.33
N ILE A 272 -0.78 20.38 -11.93
CA ILE A 272 -1.82 21.30 -11.45
C ILE A 272 -2.86 21.49 -12.55
N ARG A 273 -2.43 21.87 -13.76
CA ARG A 273 -3.32 22.17 -14.88
C ARG A 273 -4.23 20.99 -15.20
N PHE A 274 -3.67 19.80 -15.40
CA PHE A 274 -4.47 18.63 -15.75
C PHE A 274 -5.47 18.26 -14.65
N ASN A 275 -5.04 18.22 -13.39
CA ASN A 275 -5.92 17.81 -12.29
C ASN A 275 -7.03 18.82 -12.00
N VAL A 276 -6.70 20.13 -11.95
CA VAL A 276 -7.69 21.18 -11.65
C VAL A 276 -8.65 21.41 -12.80
N GLU A 277 -8.13 21.55 -14.01
CA GLU A 277 -8.89 22.14 -15.12
C GLU A 277 -9.59 21.07 -15.97
N TYR A 278 -9.11 19.82 -15.95
CA TYR A 278 -9.60 18.76 -16.84
C TYR A 278 -10.06 17.53 -16.07
N LEU A 279 -9.19 16.83 -15.34
CA LEU A 279 -9.50 15.54 -14.74
C LEU A 279 -10.59 15.63 -13.68
N ALA A 280 -10.41 16.45 -12.64
CA ALA A 280 -11.37 16.52 -11.54
C ALA A 280 -12.76 17.04 -11.98
N PRO A 281 -12.88 18.11 -12.79
CA PRO A 281 -14.19 18.53 -13.30
C PRO A 281 -14.88 17.48 -14.18
N THR A 282 -14.11 16.78 -15.03
CA THR A 282 -14.67 15.75 -15.92
C THR A 282 -15.16 14.54 -15.14
N ILE A 283 -14.37 14.04 -14.18
CA ILE A 283 -14.77 12.95 -13.29
C ILE A 283 -15.99 13.35 -12.45
N LYS A 284 -15.99 14.54 -11.85
CA LYS A 284 -17.15 15.01 -11.07
C LYS A 284 -18.43 15.09 -11.89
N LYS A 285 -18.33 15.44 -13.16
CA LYS A 285 -19.48 15.54 -14.08
C LYS A 285 -19.99 14.16 -14.53
N GLN A 286 -19.09 13.25 -14.92
CA GLN A 286 -19.47 11.98 -15.54
C GLN A 286 -19.59 10.83 -14.52
N HIS A 287 -18.79 10.87 -13.45
CA HIS A 287 -18.69 9.85 -12.41
C HIS A 287 -18.57 10.48 -11.00
N PRO A 288 -19.61 11.17 -10.49
CA PRO A 288 -19.56 11.90 -9.22
C PRO A 288 -19.26 11.04 -7.99
N GLY A 289 -19.37 9.72 -8.07
CA GLY A 289 -18.99 8.78 -7.01
C GLY A 289 -17.53 8.33 -7.04
N VAL A 290 -16.74 8.77 -8.03
CA VAL A 290 -15.32 8.42 -8.18
C VAL A 290 -14.46 9.53 -7.60
N GLN A 291 -13.61 9.18 -6.65
CA GLN A 291 -12.69 10.10 -6.01
C GLN A 291 -11.49 10.38 -6.91
N VAL A 292 -10.99 11.61 -6.87
CA VAL A 292 -9.71 11.97 -7.50
C VAL A 292 -8.68 12.18 -6.41
N TYR A 293 -7.61 11.42 -6.45
CA TYR A 293 -6.44 11.62 -5.58
C TYR A 293 -5.26 12.10 -6.42
N LEU A 294 -4.41 12.93 -5.82
CA LEU A 294 -3.12 13.28 -6.39
C LEU A 294 -2.12 12.16 -6.11
N GLY A 295 -1.44 11.66 -7.13
CA GLY A 295 -0.46 10.59 -6.95
C GLY A 295 -0.23 9.83 -8.25
N THR A 296 0.66 8.84 -8.26
CA THR A 296 1.41 8.30 -7.10
C THR A 296 2.76 9.02 -6.92
N LEU A 297 2.91 9.84 -5.86
CA LEU A 297 4.07 10.71 -5.70
C LEU A 297 5.30 9.91 -5.23
N ASN A 298 6.39 10.01 -5.99
CA ASN A 298 7.57 9.16 -5.85
C ASN A 298 8.89 9.94 -5.68
N THR A 299 8.84 11.18 -5.23
CA THR A 299 10.00 12.07 -5.10
C THR A 299 10.25 12.48 -3.65
N ASN A 300 11.52 12.55 -3.24
CA ASN A 300 11.94 13.17 -1.97
C ASN A 300 12.26 14.67 -2.10
N ARG A 301 11.93 15.27 -3.25
CA ARG A 301 12.00 16.72 -3.48
C ARG A 301 10.72 17.37 -2.96
N ILE A 302 10.74 17.77 -1.69
CA ILE A 302 9.57 18.34 -1.03
C ILE A 302 9.07 19.59 -1.75
N GLU A 303 9.97 20.38 -2.36
CA GLU A 303 9.64 21.58 -3.10
C GLU A 303 8.73 21.32 -4.32
N LEU A 304 8.88 20.16 -4.98
CA LEU A 304 8.03 19.80 -6.11
C LEU A 304 6.62 19.44 -5.66
N VAL A 305 6.52 18.64 -4.59
CA VAL A 305 5.23 18.24 -4.00
C VAL A 305 4.51 19.45 -3.43
N ASP A 306 5.24 20.31 -2.72
CA ASP A 306 4.74 21.54 -2.12
C ASP A 306 4.20 22.52 -3.16
N LYS A 307 4.92 22.69 -4.28
CA LYS A 307 4.50 23.54 -5.39
C LYS A 307 3.16 23.11 -5.97
N VAL A 308 2.89 21.81 -6.08
CA VAL A 308 1.59 21.28 -6.53
C VAL A 308 0.51 21.50 -5.46
N LEU A 309 0.76 21.08 -4.22
CA LEU A 309 -0.26 21.10 -3.16
C LEU A 309 -0.57 22.49 -2.62
N SER A 310 0.33 23.46 -2.80
CA SER A 310 0.11 24.86 -2.42
C SER A 310 -0.80 25.64 -3.38
N ASP A 311 -1.10 25.11 -4.58
CA ASP A 311 -2.09 25.75 -5.46
C ASP A 311 -3.45 25.76 -4.74
N PRO A 312 -4.09 26.95 -4.56
CA PRO A 312 -5.31 27.06 -3.77
C PRO A 312 -6.51 26.31 -4.35
N ARG A 313 -6.44 25.89 -5.63
CA ARG A 313 -7.46 25.13 -6.34
C ARG A 313 -7.33 23.62 -6.09
N MET A 314 -6.18 23.12 -5.62
CA MET A 314 -5.96 21.68 -5.41
C MET A 314 -6.94 21.07 -4.40
N LYS A 315 -7.22 21.78 -3.30
CA LYS A 315 -8.13 21.31 -2.25
C LYS A 315 -9.54 20.99 -2.76
N ASP A 316 -9.96 21.63 -3.86
CA ASP A 316 -11.28 21.45 -4.47
C ASP A 316 -11.23 20.42 -5.61
N ALA A 317 -10.03 20.10 -6.12
CA ALA A 317 -9.80 19.17 -7.21
C ALA A 317 -9.53 17.74 -6.72
N VAL A 318 -8.81 17.56 -5.60
CA VAL A 318 -8.41 16.24 -5.09
C VAL A 318 -8.79 16.05 -3.63
N GLU A 319 -9.19 14.84 -3.27
CA GLU A 319 -9.58 14.46 -1.91
C GLU A 319 -8.44 13.88 -1.06
N GLY A 320 -7.38 13.43 -1.73
CA GLY A 320 -6.30 12.71 -1.08
C GLY A 320 -5.01 12.71 -1.88
N VAL A 321 -3.94 12.28 -1.23
CA VAL A 321 -2.58 12.24 -1.78
C VAL A 321 -1.99 10.84 -1.58
N GLY A 322 -1.46 10.28 -2.66
CA GLY A 322 -0.81 8.98 -2.70
C GLY A 322 0.71 9.08 -2.75
N PHE A 323 1.42 8.32 -1.93
CA PHE A 323 2.89 8.27 -1.87
C PHE A 323 3.43 6.85 -2.08
N GLN A 324 4.62 6.78 -2.69
CA GLN A 324 5.42 5.55 -2.84
C GLN A 324 6.91 5.88 -2.96
N TRP A 325 7.78 4.88 -2.79
CA TRP A 325 9.25 5.01 -2.93
C TRP A 325 9.81 6.24 -2.18
N TRP A 326 10.66 7.05 -2.83
CA TRP A 326 11.23 8.28 -2.26
C TRP A 326 10.18 9.28 -1.76
N GLY A 327 8.94 9.21 -2.24
CA GLY A 327 7.83 10.02 -1.75
C GLY A 327 7.54 9.81 -0.25
N GLY A 328 7.75 8.59 0.26
CA GLY A 328 7.60 8.30 1.68
C GLY A 328 8.47 9.18 2.59
N GLN A 329 9.66 9.59 2.11
CA GLN A 329 10.60 10.39 2.89
C GLN A 329 10.05 11.79 3.23
N VAL A 330 9.19 12.35 2.37
CA VAL A 330 8.61 13.69 2.56
C VAL A 330 7.19 13.64 3.12
N LEU A 331 6.57 12.45 3.21
CA LEU A 331 5.23 12.25 3.75
C LEU A 331 5.00 12.92 5.12
N PRO A 332 5.90 12.78 6.13
CA PRO A 332 5.64 13.35 7.45
C PRO A 332 5.53 14.88 7.41
N GLU A 333 6.42 15.54 6.65
CA GLU A 333 6.45 17.00 6.50
C GLU A 333 5.27 17.50 5.67
N ILE A 334 4.97 16.83 4.55
CA ILE A 334 3.83 17.17 3.70
C ILE A 334 2.51 17.02 4.46
N ARG A 335 2.33 15.93 5.23
CA ARG A 335 1.12 15.75 6.04
C ARG A 335 0.97 16.81 7.11
N LYS A 336 2.06 17.19 7.78
CA LYS A 336 2.05 18.28 8.76
C LYS A 336 1.58 19.59 8.12
N LYS A 337 1.99 19.87 6.88
CA LYS A 337 1.63 21.09 6.15
C LYS A 337 0.22 21.05 5.56
N TYR A 338 -0.25 19.88 5.12
CA TYR A 338 -1.53 19.70 4.42
C TYR A 338 -2.46 18.66 5.09
N PRO A 339 -2.79 18.80 6.38
CA PRO A 339 -3.42 17.75 7.18
C PRO A 339 -4.84 17.35 6.76
N ASN A 340 -5.49 18.13 5.88
CA ASN A 340 -6.89 17.93 5.50
C ASN A 340 -7.08 16.93 4.36
N TYR A 341 -6.02 16.53 3.66
CA TYR A 341 -6.11 15.47 2.66
C TYR A 341 -6.18 14.10 3.33
N LYS A 342 -6.81 13.15 2.64
CA LYS A 342 -6.63 11.73 2.94
C LYS A 342 -5.25 11.28 2.45
N TYR A 343 -4.58 10.40 3.17
CA TYR A 343 -3.25 9.91 2.79
C TYR A 343 -3.29 8.42 2.49
N MET A 344 -2.59 8.03 1.43
CA MET A 344 -2.54 6.65 0.96
C MET A 344 -1.11 6.27 0.60
N GLN A 345 -0.72 5.07 1.00
CA GLN A 345 0.45 4.41 0.41
C GLN A 345 -0.04 3.62 -0.82
N THR A 346 0.58 3.87 -1.97
CA THR A 346 0.02 3.45 -3.27
C THR A 346 0.77 2.30 -3.96
N GLU A 347 2.01 2.06 -3.57
CA GLU A 347 2.84 0.97 -4.09
C GLU A 347 4.01 0.69 -3.15
N ASN A 348 4.15 -0.56 -2.71
CA ASN A 348 5.25 -0.97 -1.83
C ASN A 348 6.58 -0.96 -2.61
N GLU A 349 7.71 -0.73 -1.94
CA GLU A 349 9.01 -0.88 -2.59
C GLU A 349 9.30 -2.37 -2.78
N CYS A 350 9.35 -2.83 -4.02
CA CYS A 350 9.26 -4.26 -4.32
C CYS A 350 10.61 -4.97 -4.42
N GLY A 351 11.67 -4.46 -3.79
CA GLY A 351 12.96 -5.15 -3.73
C GLY A 351 13.57 -5.49 -5.10
N SER A 352 14.30 -6.61 -5.16
CA SER A 352 15.14 -6.99 -6.33
C SER A 352 15.09 -8.48 -6.71
N GLY A 353 14.05 -9.20 -6.28
CA GLY A 353 13.86 -10.63 -6.54
C GLY A 353 14.59 -11.56 -5.55
N THR A 354 14.92 -11.08 -4.34
CA THR A 354 15.62 -11.88 -3.31
C THR A 354 14.69 -12.81 -2.56
N PHE A 355 13.46 -12.36 -2.27
CA PHE A 355 12.47 -13.07 -1.46
C PHE A 355 13.02 -13.57 -0.10
N ASP A 356 13.93 -12.82 0.51
CA ASP A 356 14.62 -13.18 1.75
C ASP A 356 14.08 -12.40 2.96
N TRP A 357 14.55 -12.77 4.16
CA TRP A 357 14.11 -12.13 5.39
C TRP A 357 14.43 -10.63 5.45
N LYS A 358 15.53 -10.19 4.84
CA LYS A 358 15.90 -8.76 4.76
C LYS A 358 14.87 -7.96 3.98
N ALA A 359 14.34 -8.51 2.89
CA ALA A 359 13.22 -7.89 2.19
C ALA A 359 11.96 -7.81 3.06
N ALA A 360 11.71 -8.83 3.88
CA ALA A 360 10.61 -8.80 4.84
C ALA A 360 10.76 -7.74 5.93
N GLU A 361 11.97 -7.55 6.49
CA GLU A 361 12.25 -6.49 7.46
C GLU A 361 12.06 -5.10 6.83
N HIS A 362 12.46 -4.94 5.57
CA HIS A 362 12.21 -3.71 4.80
C HIS A 362 10.71 -3.45 4.64
N THR A 363 9.94 -4.43 4.17
CA THR A 363 8.49 -4.30 4.00
C THR A 363 7.78 -4.06 5.34
N PHE A 364 8.19 -4.73 6.42
CA PHE A 364 7.66 -4.49 7.77
C PHE A 364 7.91 -3.03 8.21
N ASN A 365 9.13 -2.53 7.98
CA ASN A 365 9.48 -1.14 8.29
C ASN A 365 8.64 -0.15 7.48
N LEU A 366 8.44 -0.39 6.18
CA LEU A 366 7.63 0.48 5.33
C LEU A 366 6.19 0.56 5.83
N ILE A 367 5.57 -0.57 6.17
CA ILE A 367 4.20 -0.58 6.72
C ILE A 367 4.14 0.24 8.01
N ASN A 368 5.10 0.04 8.92
CA ASN A 368 5.20 0.82 10.16
C ASN A 368 5.32 2.33 9.88
N HIS A 369 6.19 2.70 8.93
CA HIS A 369 6.43 4.09 8.54
C HIS A 369 5.17 4.75 7.95
N TYR A 370 4.56 4.17 6.93
CA TYR A 370 3.40 4.78 6.25
C TYR A 370 2.17 4.84 7.16
N LEU A 371 1.88 3.78 7.91
CA LEU A 371 0.79 3.81 8.89
C LEU A 371 1.09 4.76 10.05
N GLY A 372 2.33 4.83 10.53
CA GLY A 372 2.73 5.79 11.55
C GLY A 372 2.60 7.25 11.12
N ASN A 373 2.78 7.51 9.82
CA ASN A 373 2.81 8.87 9.27
C ASN A 373 1.51 9.31 8.60
N GLY A 374 0.37 8.65 8.82
CA GLY A 374 -0.92 9.17 8.36
C GLY A 374 -1.66 8.37 7.30
N CYS A 375 -1.06 7.36 6.67
CA CYS A 375 -1.71 6.65 5.57
C CYS A 375 -2.88 5.78 6.04
N GLU A 376 -4.08 6.09 5.57
CA GLU A 376 -5.31 5.36 5.90
C GLU A 376 -5.45 4.07 5.10
N GLU A 377 -4.74 3.95 4.00
CA GLU A 377 -4.80 2.84 3.04
C GLU A 377 -3.39 2.47 2.59
N TYR A 378 -3.16 1.19 2.30
CA TYR A 378 -1.86 0.65 1.89
C TYR A 378 -2.02 -0.35 0.75
N THR A 379 -1.21 -0.22 -0.31
CA THR A 379 -1.27 -1.06 -1.51
C THR A 379 0.07 -1.72 -1.79
N PHE A 380 0.08 -3.05 -1.76
CA PHE A 380 1.19 -3.84 -2.27
C PHE A 380 1.20 -3.84 -3.78
N TRP A 381 2.37 -3.88 -4.39
CA TRP A 381 2.45 -3.97 -5.85
C TRP A 381 2.09 -5.40 -6.29
N ASN A 382 3.05 -6.31 -6.30
CA ASN A 382 2.82 -7.69 -6.73
C ASN A 382 2.43 -8.60 -5.55
N ALA A 383 1.20 -9.10 -5.55
CA ALA A 383 0.81 -10.17 -4.63
C ALA A 383 1.47 -11.50 -4.98
N ILE A 384 1.61 -11.79 -6.28
CA ILE A 384 2.11 -13.07 -6.79
C ILE A 384 2.96 -12.85 -8.05
N LEU A 385 4.11 -13.51 -8.13
CA LEU A 385 5.00 -13.55 -9.31
C LEU A 385 5.63 -14.93 -9.46
N CYS A 386 6.14 -15.25 -10.65
CA CYS A 386 6.90 -16.47 -10.88
C CYS A 386 8.41 -16.27 -10.78
N ASP A 387 9.14 -17.34 -10.44
CA ASP A 387 10.59 -17.44 -10.45
C ASP A 387 11.28 -16.25 -9.73
N GLU A 388 12.17 -15.53 -10.40
CA GLU A 388 12.90 -14.40 -9.81
C GLU A 388 12.11 -13.08 -9.86
N GLY A 389 10.83 -13.13 -10.25
CA GLY A 389 9.96 -11.95 -10.36
C GLY A 389 10.40 -10.97 -11.45
N THR A 390 10.97 -11.47 -12.54
CA THR A 390 11.47 -10.65 -13.66
C THR A 390 10.29 -10.03 -14.43
N SER A 391 10.28 -8.71 -14.52
CA SER A 391 9.37 -7.91 -15.34
C SER A 391 9.56 -8.16 -16.84
N GLY A 392 8.59 -7.71 -17.65
CA GLY A 392 8.69 -7.71 -19.12
C GLY A 392 9.84 -6.86 -19.67
N TRP A 393 10.46 -6.03 -18.82
CA TRP A 393 11.58 -5.14 -19.17
C TRP A 393 12.90 -5.54 -18.50
N GLY A 394 12.98 -6.75 -17.93
CA GLY A 394 14.23 -7.39 -17.52
C GLY A 394 14.76 -7.04 -16.13
N TRP A 395 14.04 -6.23 -15.36
CA TRP A 395 14.36 -5.97 -13.95
C TRP A 395 13.49 -6.82 -13.03
N LYS A 396 13.98 -7.10 -11.82
CA LYS A 396 13.36 -8.04 -10.88
C LYS A 396 12.70 -7.31 -9.74
N GLN A 397 11.62 -7.88 -9.23
CA GLN A 397 10.99 -7.49 -7.98
C GLN A 397 10.54 -8.72 -7.20
N ASN A 398 10.34 -8.53 -5.90
CA ASN A 398 9.70 -9.45 -5.01
C ASN A 398 8.16 -9.41 -5.15
N ALA A 399 7.54 -10.40 -4.54
CA ALA A 399 6.10 -10.55 -4.36
C ALA A 399 5.85 -11.30 -3.05
N LEU A 400 4.62 -11.22 -2.55
CA LEU A 400 4.22 -11.94 -1.34
C LEU A 400 4.16 -13.46 -1.58
N ILE A 401 3.84 -13.88 -2.79
CA ILE A 401 3.77 -15.28 -3.18
C ILE A 401 4.65 -15.48 -4.42
N ARG A 402 5.55 -16.46 -4.35
CA ARG A 402 6.41 -16.86 -5.45
C ARG A 402 5.94 -18.18 -6.02
N VAL A 403 5.81 -18.27 -7.34
CA VAL A 403 5.47 -19.51 -8.05
C VAL A 403 6.70 -20.04 -8.76
N ASP A 404 7.03 -21.31 -8.57
CA ASP A 404 8.04 -21.99 -9.37
C ASP A 404 7.41 -22.41 -10.71
N SER A 405 7.88 -21.83 -11.82
CA SER A 405 7.31 -22.07 -13.15
C SER A 405 7.54 -23.51 -13.66
N LYS A 406 8.51 -24.23 -13.10
CA LYS A 406 8.82 -25.62 -13.48
C LYS A 406 7.94 -26.62 -12.75
N THR A 407 7.60 -26.35 -11.49
CA THR A 407 6.87 -27.29 -10.64
C THR A 407 5.40 -26.91 -10.44
N GLY A 408 5.02 -25.65 -10.69
CA GLY A 408 3.68 -25.14 -10.41
C GLY A 408 3.38 -25.06 -8.92
N ALA A 409 4.41 -24.92 -8.08
CA ALA A 409 4.27 -24.83 -6.62
C ALA A 409 4.38 -23.37 -6.14
N ALA A 410 3.49 -22.98 -5.23
CA ALA A 410 3.54 -21.69 -4.56
C ALA A 410 4.39 -21.73 -3.28
N THR A 411 5.16 -20.66 -3.04
CA THR A 411 5.87 -20.39 -1.79
C THR A 411 5.42 -19.03 -1.25
N TYR A 412 4.97 -19.02 0.00
CA TYR A 412 4.68 -17.80 0.74
C TYR A 412 5.99 -17.22 1.26
N THR A 413 6.33 -16.02 0.82
CA THR A 413 7.66 -15.45 1.06
C THR A 413 7.76 -14.85 2.47
N PRO A 414 8.96 -14.58 2.99
CA PRO A 414 9.11 -13.83 4.24
C PRO A 414 8.28 -12.53 4.29
N GLU A 415 8.16 -11.82 3.16
CA GLU A 415 7.34 -10.61 3.05
C GLU A 415 5.85 -10.89 3.26
N TYR A 416 5.32 -12.04 2.83
CA TYR A 416 3.95 -12.43 3.13
C TYR A 416 3.67 -12.41 4.63
N TYR A 417 4.59 -12.98 5.43
CA TYR A 417 4.43 -13.02 6.88
C TYR A 417 4.61 -11.64 7.51
N ALA A 418 5.54 -10.82 7.02
CA ALA A 418 5.65 -9.42 7.43
C ALA A 418 4.33 -8.66 7.23
N VAL A 419 3.68 -8.82 6.07
CA VAL A 419 2.37 -8.22 5.79
C VAL A 419 1.28 -8.81 6.68
N LYS A 420 1.28 -10.13 6.89
CA LYS A 420 0.29 -10.84 7.71
C LYS A 420 0.29 -10.35 9.16
N HIS A 421 1.46 -10.00 9.71
CA HIS A 421 1.59 -9.46 11.07
C HIS A 421 0.78 -8.17 11.31
N PHE A 422 0.57 -7.37 10.25
CA PHE A 422 -0.32 -6.20 10.29
C PHE A 422 -1.73 -6.57 9.85
N SER A 423 -1.86 -7.04 8.61
CA SER A 423 -3.14 -7.14 7.90
C SER A 423 -4.14 -8.13 8.51
N ASN A 424 -3.68 -9.15 9.24
CA ASN A 424 -4.56 -10.10 9.91
C ASN A 424 -5.44 -9.45 11.01
N LYS A 425 -4.94 -8.40 11.66
CA LYS A 425 -5.61 -7.74 12.82
C LYS A 425 -5.87 -6.25 12.64
N VAL A 426 -5.09 -5.56 11.80
CA VAL A 426 -5.33 -4.17 11.45
C VAL A 426 -6.41 -4.14 10.36
N VAL A 427 -7.67 -4.12 10.78
CA VAL A 427 -8.84 -4.07 9.88
C VAL A 427 -9.41 -2.66 9.79
N SER A 428 -10.40 -2.46 8.91
CA SER A 428 -11.09 -1.18 8.77
C SER A 428 -11.63 -0.70 10.12
N GLY A 429 -11.39 0.56 10.46
CA GLY A 429 -11.79 1.16 11.74
C GLY A 429 -10.73 1.05 12.85
N THR A 430 -9.65 0.29 12.66
CA THR A 430 -8.52 0.27 13.59
C THR A 430 -7.84 1.63 13.62
N LYS A 431 -7.68 2.22 14.80
CA LYS A 431 -7.00 3.51 15.01
C LYS A 431 -5.53 3.29 15.27
N VAL A 432 -4.68 4.10 14.64
CA VAL A 432 -3.25 4.21 14.99
C VAL A 432 -3.13 5.18 16.15
N LEU A 433 -2.64 4.73 17.30
CA LEU A 433 -2.49 5.57 18.50
C LEU A 433 -1.14 6.28 18.53
N GLN A 434 -0.07 5.49 18.43
CA GLN A 434 1.31 5.94 18.43
C GLN A 434 2.18 4.96 17.64
N TYR A 435 3.33 5.42 17.21
CA TYR A 435 4.34 4.60 16.57
C TYR A 435 5.74 5.12 16.88
N LYS A 436 6.71 4.24 16.71
CA LYS A 436 8.14 4.47 16.79
C LYS A 436 8.73 3.97 15.48
N GLU A 437 9.45 4.85 14.78
CA GLU A 437 10.24 4.49 13.61
C GLU A 437 11.35 3.49 14.00
N LYS A 438 11.85 2.73 13.03
CA LYS A 438 12.95 1.76 13.24
C LYS A 438 14.14 2.37 13.98
N GLY A 439 14.51 3.62 13.66
CA GLY A 439 15.61 4.34 14.31
C GLY A 439 16.96 3.65 14.19
N GLU A 440 17.93 4.12 14.96
CA GLU A 440 19.27 3.49 15.08
C GLU A 440 19.23 2.19 15.91
N ASP A 441 18.23 2.04 16.77
CA ASP A 441 18.07 0.86 17.62
C ASP A 441 17.38 -0.32 16.90
N ASN A 442 16.98 -0.16 15.64
CA ASN A 442 16.39 -1.18 14.78
C ASN A 442 15.14 -1.86 15.38
N LEU A 443 14.31 -1.06 16.05
CA LEU A 443 13.09 -1.50 16.75
C LEU A 443 11.87 -0.68 16.32
N PRO A 444 11.28 -0.93 15.14
CA PRO A 444 10.02 -0.32 14.74
C PRO A 444 8.86 -0.89 15.58
N VAL A 445 7.99 -0.01 16.06
CA VAL A 445 6.85 -0.38 16.91
C VAL A 445 5.66 0.49 16.56
N ILE A 446 4.47 -0.10 16.46
CA ILE A 446 3.22 0.63 16.29
C ILE A 446 2.15 0.08 17.22
N VAL A 447 1.37 0.99 17.81
CA VAL A 447 0.29 0.67 18.73
C VAL A 447 -1.02 1.14 18.15
N PHE A 448 -1.98 0.23 18.12
CA PHE A 448 -3.31 0.43 17.58
C PHE A 448 -4.39 0.22 18.64
N LEU A 449 -5.57 0.76 18.35
CA LEU A 449 -6.82 0.43 19.00
C LEU A 449 -7.78 -0.15 17.96
N THR A 450 -8.17 -1.41 18.13
CA THR A 450 -9.14 -2.10 17.26
C THR A 450 -10.54 -1.46 17.38
N PRO A 451 -11.45 -1.71 16.41
CA PRO A 451 -12.85 -1.26 16.51
C PRO A 451 -13.55 -1.70 17.81
N GLU A 452 -13.15 -2.83 18.39
CA GLU A 452 -13.65 -3.34 19.66
C GLU A 452 -12.99 -2.70 20.90
N ASN A 453 -12.25 -1.60 20.73
CA ASN A 453 -11.50 -0.89 21.77
C ASN A 453 -10.46 -1.76 22.48
N LYS A 454 -9.83 -2.67 21.74
CA LYS A 454 -8.73 -3.51 22.25
C LYS A 454 -7.37 -3.06 21.71
N TYR A 455 -6.38 -2.99 22.58
CA TYR A 455 -5.01 -2.68 22.17
C TYR A 455 -4.45 -3.80 21.30
N LEU A 456 -3.74 -3.39 20.25
CA LEU A 456 -2.97 -4.22 19.34
C LEU A 456 -1.59 -3.58 19.18
N VAL A 457 -0.53 -4.34 19.37
CA VAL A 457 0.85 -3.89 19.18
C VAL A 457 1.48 -4.71 18.07
N VAL A 458 2.16 -4.06 17.13
CA VAL A 458 3.02 -4.72 16.14
C VAL A 458 4.43 -4.17 16.30
N ALA A 459 5.42 -5.05 16.43
CA ALA A 459 6.80 -4.68 16.70
C ALA A 459 7.80 -5.57 15.97
N GLY A 460 8.86 -4.96 15.43
CA GLY A 460 9.99 -5.67 14.84
C GLY A 460 11.23 -5.59 15.73
N ASN A 461 12.08 -6.61 15.68
CA ASN A 461 13.47 -6.53 16.14
C ASN A 461 14.39 -6.95 15.00
N PHE A 462 15.08 -5.99 14.39
CA PHE A 462 15.98 -6.26 13.25
C PHE A 462 17.45 -6.26 13.67
N ASN A 463 17.71 -6.42 14.95
CA ASN A 463 19.05 -6.62 15.48
C ASN A 463 19.44 -8.10 15.42
N ASP A 464 20.75 -8.36 15.38
CA ASP A 464 21.33 -9.71 15.48
C ASP A 464 21.12 -10.36 16.86
N GLU A 465 20.70 -9.58 17.86
CA GLU A 465 20.52 -10.02 19.24
C GLU A 465 19.07 -9.82 19.71
N PRO A 466 18.58 -10.65 20.65
CA PRO A 466 17.31 -10.40 21.32
C PRO A 466 17.27 -9.02 21.99
N LYS A 467 16.11 -8.36 21.95
CA LYS A 467 15.89 -7.03 22.54
C LYS A 467 14.69 -7.02 23.46
N ASN A 468 14.84 -6.34 24.60
CA ASN A 468 13.71 -6.08 25.48
C ASN A 468 12.84 -4.96 24.91
N LEU A 469 11.53 -5.14 24.94
CA LEU A 469 10.53 -4.17 24.57
C LEU A 469 9.59 -3.94 25.75
N THR A 470 9.44 -2.68 26.12
CA THR A 470 8.48 -2.22 27.13
C THR A 470 7.56 -1.18 26.51
N ILE A 471 6.25 -1.42 26.57
CA ILE A 471 5.22 -0.48 26.11
C ILE A 471 4.20 -0.29 27.22
N GLN A 472 3.84 0.95 27.49
CA GLN A 472 2.77 1.25 28.43
C GLN A 472 1.43 1.35 27.69
N LEU A 473 0.48 0.51 28.09
CA LEU A 473 -0.88 0.44 27.56
C LEU A 473 -1.86 0.80 28.69
N GLY A 474 -2.28 2.07 28.75
CA GLY A 474 -3.03 2.62 29.87
C GLY A 474 -2.24 2.52 31.18
N SER A 475 -2.79 1.83 32.18
CA SER A 475 -2.17 1.65 33.49
C SER A 475 -1.29 0.39 33.60
N LYS A 476 -1.05 -0.32 32.50
CA LYS A 476 -0.31 -1.59 32.49
C LYS A 476 0.82 -1.57 31.46
N TYR A 477 1.70 -2.55 31.54
CA TYR A 477 2.91 -2.64 30.72
C TYR A 477 2.96 -3.96 29.96
N LEU A 478 3.26 -3.90 28.67
CA LEU A 478 3.72 -5.03 27.87
C LEU A 478 5.24 -5.09 27.98
N ASP A 479 5.76 -6.05 28.74
CA ASP A 479 7.19 -6.30 28.94
C ASP A 479 7.56 -7.66 28.34
N VAL A 480 8.33 -7.65 27.26
CA VAL A 480 8.69 -8.85 26.51
C VAL A 480 10.12 -8.78 25.97
N THR A 481 10.72 -9.93 25.68
CA THR A 481 11.98 -10.03 24.95
C THR A 481 11.70 -10.56 23.55
N LEU A 482 11.97 -9.73 22.54
CA LEU A 482 11.83 -10.08 21.14
C LEU A 482 13.10 -10.81 20.67
N GLN A 483 12.95 -11.89 19.91
CA GLN A 483 14.10 -12.60 19.34
C GLN A 483 14.80 -11.73 18.28
N ALA A 484 16.06 -12.04 17.98
CA ALA A 484 16.78 -11.44 16.85
C ALA A 484 16.01 -11.67 15.54
N HIS A 485 16.08 -10.71 14.62
CA HIS A 485 15.41 -10.77 13.31
C HIS A 485 13.97 -11.30 13.38
N SER A 486 13.12 -10.65 14.17
CA SER A 486 11.75 -11.12 14.43
C SER A 486 10.66 -10.09 14.19
N PHE A 487 9.49 -10.58 13.78
CA PHE A 487 8.23 -9.83 13.70
C PHE A 487 7.28 -10.31 14.80
N ASN A 488 6.60 -9.38 15.46
CA ASN A 488 5.80 -9.68 16.63
C ASN A 488 4.47 -8.92 16.61
N THR A 489 3.37 -9.63 16.87
CA THR A 489 2.03 -9.04 17.03
C THR A 489 1.45 -9.46 18.36
N PHE A 490 1.05 -8.49 19.17
CA PHE A 490 0.41 -8.70 20.47
C PHE A 490 -1.01 -8.19 20.41
N SER A 491 -1.99 -9.08 20.53
CA SER A 491 -3.42 -8.73 20.47
C SER A 491 -4.12 -9.09 21.78
N MET A 492 -4.89 -8.16 22.33
CA MET A 492 -5.69 -8.43 23.51
C MET A 492 -6.93 -9.25 23.13
N LYS A 493 -7.25 -10.26 23.95
CA LYS A 493 -8.44 -11.10 23.73
C LYS A 493 -9.76 -10.40 24.00
#